data_AF-A0A521VQA5-F1
#
_entry.id   AF-A0A521VQA5-F1
#
_cell.length_a   1.000
_cell.length_b   1.000
_cell.length_c   1.000
_cell.angle_alpha   90.00
_cell.angle_beta   90.00
_cell.angle_gamma   90.00
#
_symmetry.space_group_name_H-M   'P 1'
#
loop_
_entity.id
_entity.type
_entity.pdbx_description
1 polymer ?
#
loop_
_entity_poly.entity_id
_entity_poly.type
_entity_poly.pdbx_seq_one_letter_code
_entity_poly.pdbx_strand_id
1 'polypeptide(L)'
;EWRDAASDAMKGGAGAFRDALAVEFPSDPKGGIPFFGMGEPNRPVTIYQWKSDWRSARDNDVDEKYPNMIVDWYPFSGRAPGEIAEAVDYGKKEEGKAFLTSWAAGNTLGGPALQAQRSVEKLVARGFGTITPVADQQQDGEANALWKNGNWTAVLTIPRAQEKFTFARGQTVPVAFAAWDGAKSERGGEKAVSTWYFLSLERPGSVFTYVAPLLAVAGVVAVELAGLRGLRARRNPAVAHQSFGAVARQWIRDLRAMMTRGGKGSA
;
A
#
# COMPACT_ATOMS: atom_id res chain seq x y z
N GLU A 1 -12.02 10.84 0.02
CA GLU A 1 -12.88 11.80 0.75
C GLU A 1 -14.32 11.43 0.51
N TRP A 2 -15.17 11.49 1.52
CA TRP A 2 -16.62 11.33 1.36
C TRP A 2 -17.35 12.28 2.30
N ARG A 3 -18.60 12.61 1.95
CA ARG A 3 -19.49 13.40 2.80
C ARG A 3 -20.12 12.50 3.84
N ASP A 4 -20.07 12.94 5.08
CA ASP A 4 -20.64 12.27 6.22
C ASP A 4 -21.06 13.28 7.28
N ALA A 5 -22.35 13.26 7.63
CA ALA A 5 -22.90 14.24 8.56
C ALA A 5 -22.37 14.06 9.99
N ALA A 6 -21.88 12.86 10.32
CA ALA A 6 -21.34 12.52 11.62
C ALA A 6 -19.91 11.96 11.50
N SER A 7 -19.17 12.04 12.60
CA SER A 7 -17.93 11.29 12.78
C SER A 7 -18.26 10.18 13.76
N ASP A 8 -18.74 9.05 13.23
CA ASP A 8 -19.19 7.96 14.05
C ASP A 8 -18.00 7.05 14.38
N ALA A 9 -17.37 7.36 15.51
CA ALA A 9 -16.55 6.39 16.24
C ALA A 9 -17.48 5.60 17.17
N MET A 10 -17.34 4.28 17.20
CA MET A 10 -18.13 3.41 18.08
C MET A 10 -17.78 3.68 19.56
N LYS A 11 -18.44 4.67 20.17
CA LYS A 11 -18.29 5.03 21.59
C LYS A 11 -19.15 4.10 22.46
N GLY A 12 -18.77 2.83 22.59
CA GLY A 12 -19.30 1.90 23.60
C GLY A 12 -20.82 1.65 23.62
N GLY A 13 -21.59 2.09 22.61
CA GLY A 13 -23.04 1.91 22.55
C GLY A 13 -23.44 0.67 21.76
N ALA A 14 -24.32 -0.17 22.32
CA ALA A 14 -24.81 -1.38 21.62
C ALA A 14 -25.52 -1.09 20.27
N GLY A 15 -26.04 0.12 20.08
CA GLY A 15 -26.64 0.59 18.83
C GLY A 15 -25.77 1.58 18.04
N ALA A 16 -24.52 1.80 18.46
CA ALA A 16 -23.61 2.68 17.75
C ALA A 16 -22.80 1.87 16.73
N PHE A 17 -22.78 2.33 15.48
CA PHE A 17 -21.97 1.76 14.42
C PHE A 17 -20.86 2.73 14.04
N ARG A 18 -19.79 2.20 13.47
CA ARG A 18 -18.59 2.96 13.12
C ARG A 18 -18.60 3.29 11.63
N ASP A 19 -18.03 4.42 11.30
CA ASP A 19 -17.62 4.68 9.92
C ASP A 19 -16.42 3.79 9.56
N ALA A 20 -16.42 3.29 8.33
CA ALA A 20 -15.33 2.48 7.83
C ALA A 20 -15.12 2.67 6.32
N LEU A 21 -13.90 2.40 5.87
CA LEU A 21 -13.53 2.39 4.46
C LEU A 21 -12.68 1.15 4.21
N ALA A 22 -12.91 0.47 3.10
CA ALA A 22 -12.06 -0.63 2.66
C ALA A 22 -11.60 -0.42 1.22
N VAL A 23 -10.37 -0.87 0.96
CA VAL A 23 -9.89 -1.14 -0.39
C VAL A 23 -9.62 -2.63 -0.51
N GLU A 24 -10.06 -3.22 -1.62
CA GLU A 24 -9.81 -4.61 -1.95
C GLU A 24 -9.12 -4.75 -3.30
N PHE A 25 -8.33 -5.80 -3.43
CA PHE A 25 -7.69 -6.19 -4.68
C PHE A 25 -7.46 -7.71 -4.70
N PRO A 26 -7.35 -8.34 -5.89
CA PRO A 26 -7.08 -9.77 -5.98
C PRO A 26 -5.76 -10.10 -5.29
N SER A 27 -5.74 -11.14 -4.46
CA SER A 27 -4.51 -11.57 -3.81
C SER A 27 -3.48 -12.09 -4.83
N ASP A 28 -3.93 -12.52 -6.01
CA ASP A 28 -3.10 -12.81 -7.18
C ASP A 28 -3.72 -12.25 -8.47
N PRO A 29 -3.30 -11.04 -8.92
CA PRO A 29 -3.81 -10.45 -10.14
C PRO A 29 -3.52 -11.26 -11.41
N LYS A 30 -2.53 -12.17 -11.40
CA LYS A 30 -2.24 -13.04 -12.57
C LYS A 30 -3.30 -14.13 -12.75
N GLY A 31 -4.01 -14.49 -11.68
CA GLY A 31 -5.13 -15.44 -11.71
C GLY A 31 -6.42 -14.87 -12.29
N GLY A 32 -6.38 -13.63 -12.79
CA GLY A 32 -7.54 -12.91 -13.32
C GLY A 32 -8.27 -12.08 -12.26
N ILE A 33 -9.33 -11.41 -12.69
CA ILE A 33 -10.15 -10.54 -11.83
C ILE A 33 -11.29 -11.40 -11.27
N PRO A 34 -11.39 -11.61 -9.95
CA PRO A 34 -12.47 -12.37 -9.33
C PRO A 34 -13.74 -11.52 -9.21
N PHE A 35 -14.82 -12.11 -8.72
CA PHE A 35 -16.00 -11.35 -8.32
C PHE A 35 -15.64 -10.22 -7.32
N PHE A 36 -16.18 -9.01 -7.55
CA PHE A 36 -15.89 -7.84 -6.71
C PHE A 36 -16.50 -7.93 -5.32
N GLY A 37 -17.49 -8.81 -5.11
CA GLY A 37 -18.07 -9.05 -3.78
C GLY A 37 -17.22 -10.01 -2.96
N MET A 38 -15.99 -9.63 -2.62
CA MET A 38 -15.06 -10.40 -1.77
C MET A 38 -14.45 -11.67 -2.42
N GLY A 39 -14.31 -11.69 -3.74
CA GLY A 39 -13.59 -12.73 -4.44
C GLY A 39 -14.35 -14.04 -4.61
N GLU A 40 -13.61 -15.13 -4.78
CA GLU A 40 -14.13 -16.49 -5.03
C GLU A 40 -13.23 -17.54 -4.37
N PRO A 41 -13.69 -18.80 -4.18
CA PRO A 41 -12.93 -19.84 -3.47
C PRO A 41 -11.48 -20.01 -3.95
N ASN A 42 -11.30 -20.03 -5.28
CA ASN A 42 -10.00 -20.22 -5.93
C ASN A 42 -9.32 -18.90 -6.34
N ARG A 43 -10.00 -17.76 -6.17
CA ARG A 43 -9.51 -16.43 -6.54
C ARG A 43 -9.75 -15.46 -5.39
N PRO A 44 -8.95 -15.56 -4.31
CA PRO A 44 -9.11 -14.72 -3.13
C PRO A 44 -8.80 -13.26 -3.43
N VAL A 45 -9.35 -12.39 -2.58
CA VAL A 45 -9.01 -10.98 -2.50
C VAL A 45 -8.37 -10.67 -1.15
N THR A 46 -7.48 -9.68 -1.17
CA THR A 46 -6.93 -9.04 0.02
C THR A 46 -7.66 -7.74 0.22
N ILE A 47 -8.08 -7.48 1.46
CA ILE A 47 -8.89 -6.32 1.84
C ILE A 47 -8.14 -5.59 2.95
N TYR A 48 -8.00 -4.27 2.81
CA TYR A 48 -7.53 -3.39 3.87
C TYR A 48 -8.69 -2.50 4.30
N GLN A 49 -9.17 -2.69 5.53
CA GLN A 49 -10.30 -1.97 6.09
C GLN A 49 -9.85 -1.04 7.21
N TRP A 50 -9.98 0.26 6.96
CA TRP A 50 -9.92 1.29 7.99
C TRP A 50 -11.22 1.35 8.79
N LYS A 51 -11.10 1.56 10.09
CA LYS A 51 -12.21 1.71 11.05
C LYS A 51 -12.00 2.98 11.88
N SER A 52 -13.02 3.82 12.00
CA SER A 52 -12.93 5.15 12.62
C SER A 52 -12.57 5.14 14.12
N ASP A 53 -13.01 4.10 14.82
CA ASP A 53 -12.79 3.90 16.25
C ASP A 53 -11.49 3.16 16.55
N TRP A 54 -10.91 2.44 15.59
CA TRP A 54 -9.61 1.80 15.83
C TRP A 54 -8.53 2.89 15.98
N ARG A 55 -7.55 2.61 16.85
CA ARG A 55 -6.54 3.54 17.42
C ARG A 55 -7.08 4.57 18.40
N SER A 56 -8.34 5.03 18.27
CA SER A 56 -9.01 5.92 19.23
C SER A 56 -9.83 5.18 20.30
N ALA A 57 -10.08 3.88 20.12
CA ALA A 57 -10.84 3.02 21.04
C ALA A 57 -10.18 2.90 22.42
N ARG A 58 -8.88 3.20 22.54
CA ARG A 58 -8.20 3.29 23.85
C ARG A 58 -8.74 4.44 24.71
N ASP A 59 -9.32 5.46 24.08
CA ASP A 59 -9.78 6.68 24.73
C ASP A 59 -11.32 6.80 24.68
N ASN A 60 -12.04 5.71 24.36
CA ASN A 60 -13.51 5.66 24.24
C ASN A 60 -14.07 4.33 24.79
N ASP A 61 -13.78 4.01 26.05
CA ASP A 61 -14.42 2.93 26.79
C ASP A 61 -15.82 3.37 27.30
N VAL A 62 -16.52 2.47 27.97
CA VAL A 62 -17.89 2.63 28.44
C VAL A 62 -17.98 3.70 29.52
N ASP A 63 -16.96 3.86 30.35
CA ASP A 63 -16.91 4.86 31.42
C ASP A 63 -16.68 6.29 30.90
N GLU A 64 -16.01 6.51 29.76
CA GLU A 64 -15.99 7.86 29.14
C GLU A 64 -17.38 8.29 28.65
N LYS A 65 -18.18 7.33 28.17
CA LYS A 65 -19.55 7.62 27.75
C LYS A 65 -20.51 7.76 28.94
N TYR A 66 -20.28 6.97 29.99
CA TYR A 66 -21.11 6.93 31.18
C TYR A 66 -20.27 7.29 32.40
N PRO A 67 -19.90 8.57 32.61
CA PRO A 67 -18.97 8.97 33.67
C PRO A 67 -19.53 8.76 35.09
N ASN A 68 -20.84 8.53 35.21
CA ASN A 68 -21.51 8.21 36.47
C ASN A 68 -21.76 6.70 36.63
N MET A 69 -21.18 5.85 35.76
CA MET A 69 -21.27 4.40 35.87
C MET A 69 -20.47 3.93 37.09
N ILE A 70 -21.09 3.08 37.91
CA ILE A 70 -20.42 2.43 39.03
C ILE A 70 -19.95 1.06 38.54
N VAL A 71 -18.64 0.84 38.59
CA VAL A 71 -18.01 -0.42 38.21
C VAL A 71 -17.51 -1.11 39.47
N ASP A 72 -17.87 -2.39 39.64
CA ASP A 72 -17.32 -3.20 40.73
C ASP A 72 -15.85 -3.50 40.46
N TRP A 73 -15.01 -3.29 41.48
CA TRP A 73 -13.59 -3.64 41.37
C TRP A 73 -13.41 -5.15 41.30
N TYR A 74 -12.67 -5.63 40.28
CA TYR A 74 -12.42 -7.05 40.07
C TYR A 74 -10.97 -7.43 40.47
N PRO A 75 -10.77 -8.34 41.45
CA PRO A 75 -9.44 -8.67 41.97
C PRO A 75 -8.45 -9.22 40.93
N PHE A 76 -8.93 -9.84 39.86
CA PHE A 76 -8.09 -10.46 38.82
C PHE A 76 -7.70 -9.49 37.69
N SER A 77 -8.13 -8.23 37.75
CA SER A 77 -7.73 -7.19 36.79
C SER A 77 -6.27 -6.76 36.93
N GLY A 78 -5.65 -7.02 38.08
CA GLY A 78 -4.31 -6.52 38.40
C GLY A 78 -4.26 -5.02 38.73
N ARG A 79 -5.41 -4.36 38.89
CA ARG A 79 -5.56 -2.98 39.33
C ARG A 79 -5.83 -2.89 40.84
N ALA A 80 -5.48 -1.76 41.46
CA ALA A 80 -5.72 -1.55 42.89
C ALA A 80 -7.23 -1.34 43.19
N PRO A 81 -7.71 -1.65 44.41
CA PRO A 81 -9.09 -1.37 44.79
C PRO A 81 -9.46 0.10 44.56
N GLY A 82 -10.58 0.32 43.85
CA GLY A 82 -11.05 1.66 43.48
C GLY A 82 -10.55 2.19 42.13
N GLU A 83 -9.64 1.47 41.46
CA GLU A 83 -9.29 1.75 40.06
C GLU A 83 -10.25 0.98 39.12
N ILE A 84 -10.66 1.65 38.05
CA ILE A 84 -11.41 1.02 36.95
C ILE A 84 -10.40 0.28 36.06
N ALA A 85 -10.68 -0.98 35.75
CA ALA A 85 -9.84 -1.81 34.91
C ALA A 85 -10.26 -1.68 33.45
N GLU A 86 -9.27 -1.43 32.59
CA GLU A 86 -9.44 -1.35 31.14
C GLU A 86 -9.53 -2.75 30.53
N ALA A 87 -10.16 -2.88 29.36
CA ALA A 87 -10.20 -4.16 28.63
C ALA A 87 -8.78 -4.75 28.40
N VAL A 88 -7.76 -3.91 28.20
CA VAL A 88 -6.35 -4.35 28.04
C VAL A 88 -5.74 -4.93 29.31
N ASP A 89 -6.24 -4.56 30.49
CA ASP A 89 -5.67 -5.00 31.78
C ASP A 89 -5.89 -6.50 32.00
N TYR A 90 -7.04 -7.02 31.58
CA TYR A 90 -7.36 -8.44 31.61
C TYR A 90 -6.50 -9.27 30.66
N GLY A 91 -5.98 -8.69 29.59
CA GLY A 91 -5.19 -9.40 28.57
C GLY A 91 -3.68 -9.42 28.78
N LYS A 92 -3.17 -8.82 29.87
CA LYS A 92 -1.72 -8.79 30.16
C LYS A 92 -1.13 -10.18 30.42
N LYS A 93 -1.96 -11.13 30.85
CA LYS A 93 -1.62 -12.54 31.05
C LYS A 93 -2.52 -13.39 30.16
N GLU A 94 -2.00 -14.50 29.62
CA GLU A 94 -2.77 -15.38 28.74
C GLU A 94 -4.01 -15.96 29.45
N GLU A 95 -3.91 -16.28 30.73
CA GLU A 95 -5.03 -16.79 31.53
C GLU A 95 -6.14 -15.74 31.71
N GLY A 96 -5.77 -14.45 31.72
CA GLY A 96 -6.72 -13.35 31.87
C GLY A 96 -7.58 -13.11 30.62
N LYS A 97 -7.08 -13.49 29.43
CA LYS A 97 -7.88 -13.43 28.19
C LYS A 97 -9.11 -14.33 28.25
N ALA A 98 -9.10 -15.41 29.04
CA ALA A 98 -10.24 -16.31 29.18
C ALA A 98 -11.52 -15.60 29.69
N PHE A 99 -11.36 -14.50 30.42
CA PHE A 99 -12.49 -13.67 30.90
C PHE A 99 -13.03 -12.71 29.83
N LEU A 100 -12.27 -12.51 28.74
CA LEU A 100 -12.68 -11.77 27.55
C LEU A 100 -12.85 -12.75 26.39
N THR A 101 -13.94 -13.52 26.43
CA THR A 101 -14.17 -14.67 25.54
C THR A 101 -14.08 -14.34 24.06
N SER A 102 -14.51 -13.15 23.63
CA SER A 102 -14.36 -12.68 22.25
C SER A 102 -12.88 -12.53 21.87
N TRP A 103 -12.06 -11.95 22.74
CA TRP A 103 -10.62 -11.84 22.52
C TRP A 103 -9.94 -13.21 22.56
N ALA A 104 -10.28 -14.06 23.55
CA ALA A 104 -9.76 -15.43 23.64
C ALA A 104 -10.10 -16.29 22.42
N ALA A 105 -11.25 -16.05 21.78
CA ALA A 105 -11.65 -16.70 20.54
C ALA A 105 -10.89 -16.18 19.29
N GLY A 106 -9.99 -15.21 19.44
CA GLY A 106 -9.24 -14.61 18.35
C GLY A 106 -10.03 -13.61 17.51
N ASN A 107 -11.16 -13.09 18.01
CA ASN A 107 -11.91 -12.06 17.32
C ASN A 107 -11.18 -10.71 17.43
N THR A 108 -10.71 -10.19 16.31
CA THR A 108 -10.01 -8.91 16.22
C THR A 108 -10.89 -7.70 16.57
N LEU A 109 -12.21 -7.79 16.37
CA LEU A 109 -13.17 -6.78 16.84
C LEU A 109 -13.28 -6.73 18.37
N GLY A 110 -12.88 -7.79 19.08
CA GLY A 110 -12.82 -7.84 20.54
C GLY A 110 -11.40 -7.80 21.10
N GLY A 111 -10.37 -7.64 20.24
CA GLY A 111 -8.96 -7.65 20.64
C GLY A 111 -8.42 -6.22 20.85
N PRO A 112 -8.41 -5.68 22.09
CA PRO A 112 -8.05 -4.29 22.33
C PRO A 112 -6.58 -4.00 22.02
N ALA A 113 -5.69 -5.00 22.07
CA ALA A 113 -4.28 -4.83 21.71
C ALA A 113 -4.08 -4.42 20.25
N LEU A 114 -4.80 -5.06 19.31
CA LEU A 114 -4.71 -4.75 17.89
C LEU A 114 -5.35 -3.38 17.58
N GLN A 115 -6.50 -3.12 18.19
CA GLN A 115 -7.24 -1.88 18.04
C GLN A 115 -6.46 -0.67 18.57
N ALA A 116 -5.72 -0.81 19.67
CA ALA A 116 -4.92 0.28 20.21
C ALA A 116 -3.69 0.62 19.34
N GLN A 117 -3.20 -0.33 18.54
CA GLN A 117 -1.96 -0.17 17.78
C GLN A 117 -2.18 0.41 16.38
N ARG A 118 -3.31 0.09 15.73
CA ARG A 118 -3.53 0.38 14.31
C ARG A 118 -4.99 0.70 14.01
N SER A 119 -5.21 1.50 12.98
CA SER A 119 -6.54 1.88 12.48
C SER A 119 -7.00 1.07 11.26
N VAL A 120 -6.11 0.25 10.69
CA VAL A 120 -6.38 -0.56 9.49
C VAL A 120 -6.18 -2.04 9.79
N GLU A 121 -7.18 -2.82 9.44
CA GLU A 121 -7.14 -4.27 9.49
C GLU A 121 -6.99 -4.85 8.08
N LYS A 122 -6.03 -5.77 7.93
CA LYS A 122 -5.83 -6.58 6.75
C LYS A 122 -6.59 -7.88 6.89
N LEU A 123 -7.35 -8.19 5.85
CA LEU A 123 -8.28 -9.30 5.77
C LEU A 123 -8.07 -10.03 4.44
N VAL A 124 -8.43 -11.30 4.40
CA VAL A 124 -8.49 -12.10 3.18
C VAL A 124 -9.89 -12.68 3.06
N ALA A 125 -10.41 -12.72 1.84
CA ALA A 125 -11.68 -13.37 1.54
C ALA A 125 -11.57 -14.26 0.30
N ARG A 126 -12.31 -15.35 0.31
CA ARG A 126 -12.44 -16.39 -0.73
C ARG A 126 -13.89 -16.51 -1.19
N GLY A 127 -14.56 -15.38 -1.33
CA GLY A 127 -16.00 -15.27 -1.55
C GLY A 127 -16.73 -14.68 -0.36
N PHE A 128 -17.96 -14.24 -0.62
CA PHE A 128 -18.84 -13.67 0.40
C PHE A 128 -18.97 -14.61 1.61
N GLY A 129 -18.91 -14.04 2.83
CA GLY A 129 -19.03 -14.79 4.08
C GLY A 129 -17.76 -15.54 4.54
N THR A 130 -16.66 -15.46 3.79
CA THR A 130 -15.39 -16.13 4.15
C THR A 130 -14.29 -15.18 4.62
N ILE A 131 -14.63 -13.89 4.76
CA ILE A 131 -13.70 -12.86 5.22
C ILE A 131 -13.08 -13.26 6.56
N THR A 132 -11.76 -13.24 6.64
CA THR A 132 -11.00 -13.62 7.83
C THR A 132 -9.83 -12.65 8.02
N PRO A 133 -9.54 -12.18 9.25
CA PRO A 133 -8.34 -11.39 9.50
C PRO A 133 -7.07 -12.20 9.23
N VAL A 134 -6.03 -11.54 8.72
CA VAL A 134 -4.70 -12.15 8.72
C VAL A 134 -4.12 -12.12 10.14
N ALA A 135 -3.14 -12.98 10.42
CA ALA A 135 -2.49 -13.04 11.74
C ALA A 135 -1.90 -11.67 12.13
N ASP A 136 -1.88 -11.36 13.43
CA ASP A 136 -1.44 -10.08 13.99
C ASP A 136 -0.05 -9.65 13.47
N GLN A 137 0.89 -10.59 13.29
CA GLN A 137 2.24 -10.30 12.79
C GLN A 137 2.28 -9.93 11.29
N GLN A 138 1.21 -10.18 10.56
CA GLN A 138 1.05 -9.90 9.13
C GLN A 138 0.18 -8.66 8.86
N GLN A 139 -0.33 -8.02 9.91
CA GLN A 139 -1.05 -6.75 9.84
C GLN A 139 -0.06 -5.63 9.51
N ASP A 140 -0.21 -5.02 8.34
CA ASP A 140 0.80 -4.10 7.77
C ASP A 140 0.19 -2.83 7.13
N GLY A 141 -1.12 -2.63 7.25
CA GLY A 141 -1.81 -1.45 6.75
C GLY A 141 -1.82 -0.31 7.78
N GLU A 142 -1.76 0.93 7.32
CA GLU A 142 -1.85 2.12 8.18
C GLU A 142 -2.84 3.11 7.58
N ALA A 143 -3.44 3.96 8.43
CA ALA A 143 -4.24 5.08 7.93
C ALA A 143 -4.20 6.28 8.85
N ASN A 144 -4.28 7.46 8.23
CA ASN A 144 -4.59 8.71 8.89
C ASN A 144 -5.92 9.21 8.34
N ALA A 145 -6.84 9.58 9.22
CA ALA A 145 -8.15 10.08 8.85
C ALA A 145 -8.48 11.33 9.65
N LEU A 146 -9.15 12.28 9.00
CA LEU A 146 -9.64 13.52 9.59
C LEU A 146 -11.07 13.74 9.13
N TRP A 147 -11.97 13.93 10.09
CA TRP A 147 -13.30 14.44 9.83
C TRP A 147 -13.34 15.95 10.08
N LYS A 148 -13.81 16.73 9.10
CA LYS A 148 -13.95 18.19 9.21
C LYS A 148 -15.12 18.66 8.36
N ASN A 149 -16.00 19.48 8.96
CA ASN A 149 -17.13 20.13 8.29
C ASN A 149 -18.05 19.16 7.52
N GLY A 150 -18.32 17.97 8.08
CA GLY A 150 -19.19 16.99 7.44
C GLY A 150 -18.52 16.18 6.32
N ASN A 151 -17.19 16.20 6.23
CA ASN A 151 -16.43 15.39 5.29
C ASN A 151 -15.34 14.60 6.00
N TRP A 152 -15.23 13.32 5.66
CA TRP A 152 -14.09 12.48 6.01
C TRP A 152 -13.02 12.53 4.92
N THR A 153 -11.78 12.75 5.33
CA THR A 153 -10.58 12.60 4.51
C THR A 153 -9.69 11.54 5.14
N ALA A 154 -9.59 10.38 4.50
CA ALA A 154 -8.74 9.27 4.93
C ALA A 154 -7.66 8.98 3.88
N VAL A 155 -6.45 8.70 4.36
CA VAL A 155 -5.32 8.23 3.56
C VAL A 155 -4.93 6.86 4.09
N LEU A 156 -5.18 5.82 3.29
CA LEU A 156 -4.70 4.47 3.56
C LEU A 156 -3.30 4.28 2.96
N THR A 157 -2.39 3.76 3.76
CA THR A 157 -1.04 3.37 3.36
C THR A 157 -0.94 1.85 3.40
N ILE A 158 -0.59 1.26 2.26
CA ILE A 158 -0.50 -0.20 2.09
C ILE A 158 0.89 -0.52 1.48
N PRO A 159 1.58 -1.57 1.96
CA PRO A 159 2.85 -1.99 1.39
C PRO A 159 2.73 -2.31 -0.10
N ARG A 160 3.73 -1.90 -0.89
CA ARG A 160 3.76 -2.26 -2.32
C ARG A 160 3.98 -3.76 -2.52
N ALA A 161 4.81 -4.38 -1.68
CA ALA A 161 5.04 -5.82 -1.71
C ALA A 161 3.84 -6.52 -1.06
N GLN A 162 3.22 -7.44 -1.80
CA GLN A 162 2.17 -8.33 -1.34
C GLN A 162 2.68 -9.78 -1.44
N GLU A 163 1.95 -10.73 -0.87
CA GLU A 163 2.40 -12.12 -0.78
C GLU A 163 2.72 -12.74 -2.16
N LYS A 164 1.88 -12.48 -3.18
CA LYS A 164 2.01 -13.09 -4.51
C LYS A 164 2.39 -12.11 -5.62
N PHE A 165 2.37 -10.81 -5.35
CA PHE A 165 2.71 -9.78 -6.33
C PHE A 165 3.25 -8.53 -5.65
N THR A 166 3.81 -7.62 -6.44
CA THR A 166 4.18 -6.28 -5.97
C THR A 166 3.44 -5.28 -6.81
N PHE A 167 2.91 -4.20 -6.23
CA PHE A 167 2.42 -3.04 -6.96
C PHE A 167 3.59 -2.36 -7.69
N ALA A 168 3.97 -2.88 -8.85
CA ALA A 168 5.09 -2.40 -9.66
C ALA A 168 4.69 -1.19 -10.51
N ARG A 169 5.67 -0.33 -10.82
CA ARG A 169 5.43 0.81 -11.72
C ARG A 169 5.16 0.31 -13.15
N GLY A 170 4.09 0.81 -13.75
CA GLY A 170 3.53 0.42 -15.05
C GLY A 170 2.78 -0.91 -15.02
N GLN A 171 2.55 -1.50 -13.84
CA GLN A 171 1.61 -2.60 -13.69
C GLN A 171 0.22 -2.01 -13.38
N THR A 172 -0.79 -2.60 -14.00
CA THR A 172 -2.19 -2.30 -13.69
C THR A 172 -2.74 -3.38 -12.76
N VAL A 173 -3.31 -2.97 -11.63
CA VAL A 173 -3.90 -3.86 -10.63
C VAL A 173 -5.36 -3.45 -10.42
N PRO A 174 -6.32 -4.38 -10.51
CA PRO A 174 -7.71 -4.07 -10.20
C PRO A 174 -7.88 -3.80 -8.70
N VAL A 175 -8.62 -2.75 -8.37
CA VAL A 175 -8.96 -2.33 -7.01
C VAL A 175 -10.46 -2.04 -6.93
N ALA A 176 -11.10 -2.38 -5.82
CA ALA A 176 -12.47 -1.99 -5.52
C ALA A 176 -12.53 -1.40 -4.11
N PHE A 177 -13.61 -0.69 -3.83
CA PHE A 177 -13.78 0.08 -2.60
C PHE A 177 -15.11 -0.26 -1.94
N ALA A 178 -15.13 -0.18 -0.62
CA ALA A 178 -16.36 -0.22 0.15
C ALA A 178 -16.34 0.82 1.27
N ALA A 179 -17.49 1.39 1.58
CA ALA A 179 -17.65 2.38 2.65
C ALA A 179 -18.88 2.03 3.49
N TRP A 180 -18.77 2.26 4.80
CA TRP A 180 -19.83 2.08 5.78
C TRP A 180 -20.10 3.41 6.46
N ASP A 181 -21.38 3.80 6.48
CA ASP A 181 -21.93 4.96 7.18
C ASP A 181 -22.55 4.50 8.52
N GLY A 182 -21.88 4.83 9.62
CA GLY A 182 -22.26 4.43 10.97
C GLY A 182 -23.64 4.97 11.38
N ALA A 183 -23.96 6.21 10.98
CA ALA A 183 -25.26 6.84 11.25
C ALA A 183 -26.42 6.09 10.59
N LYS A 184 -26.17 5.40 9.48
CA LYS A 184 -27.14 4.52 8.80
C LYS A 184 -27.15 3.08 9.30
N SER A 185 -26.43 2.79 10.37
CA SER A 185 -26.28 1.44 10.93
C SER A 185 -25.60 0.43 10.01
N GLU A 186 -24.82 0.91 9.04
CA GLU A 186 -24.12 0.06 8.09
C GLU A 186 -23.02 -0.74 8.80
N ARG A 187 -22.99 -2.06 8.58
CA ARG A 187 -22.00 -2.99 9.15
C ARG A 187 -21.92 -4.27 8.33
N GLY A 188 -20.78 -4.95 8.38
CA GLY A 188 -20.61 -6.22 7.68
C GLY A 188 -20.89 -6.08 6.17
N GLY A 189 -21.92 -6.76 5.67
CA GLY A 189 -22.33 -6.71 4.26
C GLY A 189 -23.22 -5.51 3.88
N GLU A 190 -23.83 -4.83 4.85
CA GLU A 190 -24.61 -3.59 4.62
C GLU A 190 -23.61 -2.44 4.46
N LYS A 191 -23.36 -2.04 3.21
CA LYS A 191 -22.35 -1.04 2.84
C LYS A 191 -22.53 -0.57 1.41
N ALA A 192 -21.97 0.59 1.09
CA ALA A 192 -21.75 0.96 -0.30
C ALA A 192 -20.54 0.21 -0.87
N VAL A 193 -20.65 -0.32 -2.09
CA VAL A 193 -19.56 -1.01 -2.80
C VAL A 193 -19.36 -0.43 -4.20
N SER A 194 -18.12 -0.45 -4.67
CA SER A 194 -17.80 -0.18 -6.06
C SER A 194 -17.63 -1.47 -6.86
N THR A 195 -17.63 -1.36 -8.19
CA THR A 195 -17.05 -2.38 -9.06
C THR A 195 -15.52 -2.26 -9.10
N TRP A 196 -14.87 -3.12 -9.87
CA TRP A 196 -13.44 -3.02 -10.13
C TRP A 196 -13.08 -1.75 -10.93
N TYR A 197 -12.06 -1.05 -10.43
CA TYR A 197 -11.29 -0.01 -11.12
C TYR A 197 -9.86 -0.49 -11.32
N PHE A 198 -9.11 0.17 -12.20
CA PHE A 198 -7.73 -0.20 -12.51
C PHE A 198 -6.74 0.83 -11.97
N LEU A 199 -5.95 0.43 -10.98
CA LEU A 199 -4.87 1.23 -10.42
C LEU A 199 -3.58 0.97 -11.20
N SER A 200 -2.95 2.02 -11.72
CA SER A 200 -1.62 1.95 -12.33
C SER A 200 -0.70 2.96 -11.68
N LEU A 201 0.50 2.51 -11.32
CA LEU A 201 1.56 3.40 -10.82
C LEU A 201 2.41 3.85 -12.00
N GLU A 202 2.57 5.15 -12.22
CA GLU A 202 3.35 5.64 -13.35
C GLU A 202 4.81 5.16 -13.30
N ARG A 203 5.37 4.84 -14.49
CA ARG A 203 6.82 4.64 -14.63
C ARG A 203 7.48 6.02 -14.68
N PRO A 204 8.55 6.28 -13.92
CA PRO A 204 9.33 7.50 -14.13
C PRO A 204 9.76 7.54 -15.59
N GLY A 205 9.53 8.67 -16.26
CA GLY A 205 9.93 8.86 -17.65
C GLY A 205 11.42 8.55 -17.82
N SER A 206 11.77 7.81 -18.87
CA SER A 206 13.16 7.50 -19.16
C SER A 206 13.89 8.79 -19.54
N VAL A 207 15.14 8.98 -19.08
CA VAL A 207 16.02 10.04 -19.59
C VAL A 207 16.15 9.95 -21.11
N PHE A 208 16.05 8.75 -21.67
CA PHE A 208 16.04 8.51 -23.10
C PHE A 208 14.87 9.21 -23.83
N THR A 209 13.72 9.42 -23.18
CA THR A 209 12.60 10.19 -23.76
C THR A 209 13.02 11.62 -24.09
N TYR A 210 13.94 12.21 -23.31
CA TYR A 210 14.45 13.56 -23.54
C TYR A 210 15.69 13.58 -24.45
N VAL A 211 16.53 12.55 -24.38
CA VAL A 211 17.81 12.52 -25.12
C VAL A 211 17.68 11.94 -26.54
N ALA A 212 16.73 11.02 -26.78
CA ALA A 212 16.51 10.40 -28.09
C ALA A 212 16.33 11.40 -29.25
N PRO A 213 15.51 12.46 -29.16
CA PRO A 213 15.38 13.42 -30.26
C PRO A 213 16.69 14.17 -30.53
N LEU A 214 17.48 14.49 -29.51
CA LEU A 214 18.78 15.14 -29.68
C LEU A 214 19.79 14.23 -30.39
N LEU A 215 19.82 12.95 -30.03
CA LEU A 215 20.66 11.96 -30.70
C LEU A 215 20.23 11.73 -32.16
N ALA A 216 18.92 11.74 -32.44
CA ALA A 216 18.40 11.61 -33.80
C ALA A 216 18.86 12.79 -34.67
N VAL A 217 18.73 14.02 -34.17
CA VAL A 217 19.21 15.23 -34.87
C VAL A 217 20.73 15.17 -35.09
N ALA A 218 21.50 14.83 -34.05
CA ALA A 218 22.95 14.70 -34.18
C ALA A 218 23.36 13.63 -35.20
N GLY A 219 22.62 12.51 -35.26
CA GLY A 219 22.80 11.46 -36.24
C GLY A 219 22.55 11.93 -37.68
N VAL A 220 21.45 12.65 -37.91
CA VAL A 220 21.14 13.25 -39.23
C VAL A 220 22.25 14.20 -39.67
N VAL A 221 22.67 15.11 -38.77
CA VAL A 221 23.76 16.05 -39.05
C VAL A 221 25.08 15.32 -39.37
N ALA A 222 25.39 14.24 -38.64
CA ALA A 222 26.60 13.45 -38.91
C ALA A 222 26.56 12.78 -40.29
N VAL A 223 25.40 12.26 -40.71
CA VAL A 223 25.21 11.67 -42.04
C VAL A 223 25.35 12.71 -43.14
N GLU A 224 24.75 13.89 -42.98
CA GLU A 224 24.88 15.00 -43.93
C GLU A 224 26.34 15.45 -44.07
N LEU A 225 27.04 15.65 -42.95
CA LEU A 225 28.46 16.03 -42.96
C LEU A 225 29.35 14.95 -43.60
N ALA A 226 29.06 13.67 -43.35
CA ALA A 226 29.77 12.56 -44.00
C ALA A 226 29.52 12.53 -45.50
N GLY A 227 28.28 12.76 -45.95
CA GLY A 227 27.91 12.88 -47.36
C GLY A 227 28.64 14.04 -48.05
N LEU A 228 28.64 15.22 -47.43
CA LEU A 228 29.36 16.40 -47.93
C LEU A 228 30.88 16.17 -48.01
N ARG A 229 31.47 15.50 -47.01
CA ARG A 229 32.90 15.12 -47.05
C ARG A 229 33.18 14.11 -48.17
N GLY A 230 32.33 13.11 -48.35
CA GLY A 230 32.46 12.13 -49.43
C GLY A 230 32.37 12.77 -50.82
N LEU A 231 31.45 13.73 -51.02
CA LEU A 231 31.33 14.49 -52.26
C LEU A 231 32.53 15.39 -52.52
N ARG A 232 33.08 16.06 -51.49
CA ARG A 232 34.31 16.86 -51.62
C ARG A 232 35.53 15.99 -51.96
N ALA A 233 35.66 14.80 -51.36
CA ALA A 233 36.74 13.87 -51.65
C ALA A 233 36.68 13.32 -53.09
N ARG A 234 35.49 13.17 -53.67
CA ARG A 234 35.32 12.76 -55.08
C ARG A 234 35.62 13.89 -56.09
N ARG A 235 35.49 15.15 -55.68
CA ARG A 235 35.68 16.33 -56.55
C ARG A 235 37.15 16.76 -56.68
N ASN A 236 38.00 16.40 -55.71
CA ASN A 236 39.45 16.61 -55.73
C ASN A 236 40.20 15.29 -55.45
N PRO A 237 40.53 14.48 -56.49
CA PRO A 237 41.27 13.22 -56.30
C PRO A 237 42.74 13.42 -55.90
N ALA A 238 43.24 14.67 -55.88
CA ALA A 238 44.66 14.97 -55.70
C ALA A 238 45.10 15.18 -54.24
N VAL A 239 44.44 14.60 -53.23
CA VAL A 239 45.05 14.41 -51.89
C VAL A 239 44.44 13.16 -51.22
N ALA A 240 44.45 12.02 -51.90
CA ALA A 240 44.06 10.74 -51.32
C ALA A 240 45.29 9.91 -50.95
N HIS A 241 46.20 10.47 -50.15
CA HIS A 241 47.20 9.67 -49.45
C HIS A 241 47.53 10.31 -48.10
N GLN A 242 46.66 10.06 -47.12
CA GLN A 242 47.09 9.91 -45.72
C GLN A 242 46.04 9.13 -44.91
N SER A 243 46.19 7.81 -44.99
CA SER A 243 46.12 6.86 -43.87
C SER A 243 44.93 6.91 -42.90
N PHE A 244 43.73 6.57 -43.38
CA PHE A 244 42.65 6.10 -42.50
C PHE A 244 43.07 4.86 -41.67
N GLY A 245 43.90 3.99 -42.28
CA GLY A 245 44.43 2.80 -41.60
C GLY A 245 45.40 3.12 -40.45
N ALA A 246 46.11 4.24 -40.46
CA ALA A 246 47.05 4.58 -39.37
C ALA A 246 46.31 5.13 -38.15
N VAL A 247 45.31 5.99 -38.37
CA VAL A 247 44.50 6.58 -37.28
C VAL A 247 43.62 5.52 -36.61
N ALA A 248 42.98 4.64 -37.37
CA ALA A 248 42.20 3.53 -36.81
C ALA A 248 43.08 2.54 -36.02
N ARG A 249 44.30 2.23 -36.51
CA ARG A 249 45.26 1.37 -35.79
C ARG A 249 45.88 2.04 -34.56
N GLN A 250 45.95 3.36 -34.51
CA GLN A 250 46.38 4.11 -33.33
C GLN A 250 45.27 4.13 -32.28
N TRP A 251 44.04 4.43 -32.69
CA TRP A 251 42.87 4.46 -31.82
C TRP A 251 42.55 3.10 -31.17
N ILE A 252 42.67 2.00 -31.94
CA ILE A 252 42.51 0.64 -31.41
C ILE A 252 43.62 0.26 -30.42
N ARG A 253 44.85 0.77 -30.62
CA ARG A 253 45.97 0.59 -29.68
C ARG A 253 45.73 1.35 -28.38
N ASP A 254 45.27 2.59 -28.47
CA ASP A 254 45.00 3.44 -27.31
C ASP A 254 43.82 2.90 -26.47
N LEU A 255 42.77 2.39 -27.12
CA LEU A 255 41.66 1.70 -26.44
C LEU A 255 42.09 0.41 -25.73
N ARG A 256 42.96 -0.41 -26.35
CA ARG A 256 43.51 -1.60 -25.67
C ARG A 256 44.40 -1.23 -24.49
N ALA A 257 45.21 -0.18 -24.59
CA ALA A 257 46.06 0.29 -23.49
C ALA A 257 45.25 0.87 -22.32
N MET A 258 44.09 1.47 -22.61
CA MET A 258 43.18 2.01 -21.61
C MET A 258 42.40 0.91 -20.86
N MET A 259 42.05 -0.19 -21.55
CA MET A 259 41.39 -1.36 -20.93
C MET A 259 42.34 -2.25 -20.13
N THR A 260 43.65 -2.28 -20.41
CA THR A 260 44.62 -3.08 -19.64
C THR A 260 45.17 -2.36 -18.41
N ARG A 261 45.05 -1.03 -18.32
CA ARG A 261 45.49 -0.23 -17.15
C ARG A 261 44.50 -0.19 -15.98
N GLY A 262 43.26 -0.66 -16.16
CA GLY A 262 42.24 -0.70 -15.10
C GLY A 262 42.33 -1.86 -14.11
N GLY A 263 43.37 -2.71 -14.19
CA GLY A 263 43.45 -3.99 -13.44
C GLY A 263 44.50 -4.09 -12.34
N LYS A 264 45.22 -3.02 -11.96
CA LYS A 264 46.17 -3.07 -10.83
C LYS A 264 46.09 -1.80 -9.99
N GLY A 265 45.54 -1.94 -8.78
CA GLY A 265 45.66 -0.92 -7.74
C GLY A 265 44.47 -0.86 -6.77
N SER A 266 44.31 -1.89 -5.94
CA SER A 266 43.63 -1.85 -4.64
C SER A 266 43.71 -3.26 -4.01
N ALA A 267 44.90 -3.60 -3.51
CA ALA A 267 45.02 -4.51 -2.38
C ALA A 267 44.94 -3.67 -1.10
#